data_AF-A0A965BKN5-F1
#
_entry.id   AF-A0A965BKN5-F1
#
_cell.length_a   1.000
_cell.length_b   1.000
_cell.length_c   1.000
_cell.angle_alpha   90.00
_cell.angle_beta   90.00
_cell.angle_gamma   90.00
#
_symmetry.space_group_name_H-M   'P 1'
#
loop_
_entity.id
_entity.type
_entity.pdbx_description
1 polymer ?
#
loop_
_entity_poly.entity_id
_entity_poly.type
_entity_poly.pdbx_seq_one_letter_code
_entity_poly.pdbx_strand_id
1 'polypeptide(L)'
;GRSVIVVGPDLKLHQCGLPKEMALELFKPFVMRKLVEHGHAPNIKSAKRVVERGRGEVWDVLEEVVQGHPVLLNRAPTLHRLGIQAFDVVLIEGSAIQIHPLVCAAFNADFDGDQMAVHVPLSEQSQREARELMMANNNLLSPASGEPIVAPTKDMVVGLYYLTLERDGMVGEGRAFGSFEEVMIARDLGMVDLHAKVRVRVTDEDFPEPPVAAGVTYGWSELFPTTVGRIILNSVLPKRLRFYNAILDKTKVKGLVADCMLAPIHAVFPGDAQRLPDLGARFRETAEMVDRLKDIGFRYATVSGITMAISDIHIPLEKRRIVSEADEETNRADRNFNRGLIT
;
A
#
# COMPACT_ATOMS: atom_id res chain seq x y z
N GLY A 1 -11.36 -16.21 16.74
CA GLY A 1 -12.20 -16.74 15.64
C GLY A 1 -11.32 -17.03 14.44
N ARG A 2 -11.83 -17.69 13.41
CA ARG A 2 -11.13 -17.85 12.11
C ARG A 2 -12.13 -17.60 10.98
N SER A 3 -11.72 -16.89 9.94
CA SER A 3 -12.48 -16.77 8.69
C SER A 3 -11.55 -16.55 7.50
N VAL A 4 -12.12 -16.67 6.31
CA VAL A 4 -11.48 -16.37 5.03
C VAL A 4 -11.17 -14.88 4.96
N ILE A 5 -10.04 -14.54 4.36
CA ILE A 5 -9.64 -13.15 4.11
C ILE A 5 -10.08 -12.67 2.73
N VAL A 6 -10.46 -11.41 2.65
CA VAL A 6 -10.76 -10.70 1.41
C VAL A 6 -10.04 -9.35 1.41
N VAL A 7 -9.91 -8.76 0.22
CA VAL A 7 -9.21 -7.48 0.07
C VAL A 7 -10.07 -6.33 0.62
N GLY A 8 -9.49 -5.50 1.49
CA GLY A 8 -10.10 -4.26 1.96
C GLY A 8 -9.29 -3.06 1.46
N PRO A 9 -9.46 -2.63 0.19
CA PRO A 9 -8.63 -1.59 -0.40
C PRO A 9 -8.83 -0.21 0.26
N ASP A 10 -10.02 0.07 0.79
CA ASP A 10 -10.36 1.37 1.41
C ASP A 10 -9.87 1.50 2.87
N LEU A 11 -9.43 0.40 3.48
CA LEU A 11 -8.89 0.39 4.83
C LEU A 11 -7.57 1.18 4.90
N LYS A 12 -7.25 1.71 6.09
CA LYS A 12 -5.91 2.22 6.41
C LYS A 12 -4.98 1.10 6.83
N LEU A 13 -3.67 1.33 6.78
CA LEU A 13 -2.67 0.29 7.06
C LEU A 13 -2.82 -0.40 8.43
N HIS A 14 -3.28 0.33 9.45
CA HIS A 14 -3.51 -0.18 10.81
C HIS A 14 -4.91 -0.76 11.03
N GLN A 15 -5.78 -0.75 10.02
CA GLN A 15 -7.16 -1.19 10.16
C GLN A 15 -7.36 -2.57 9.55
N CYS A 16 -8.27 -3.34 10.15
CA CYS A 16 -8.82 -4.55 9.56
C CYS A 16 -10.34 -4.52 9.63
N GLY A 17 -11.01 -5.05 8.60
CA GLY A 17 -12.45 -5.20 8.62
C GLY A 17 -12.84 -6.51 9.30
N LEU A 18 -13.63 -6.44 10.37
CA LEU A 18 -14.11 -7.60 11.11
C LEU A 18 -15.64 -7.74 10.93
N PRO A 19 -16.13 -8.92 10.51
CA PRO A 19 -17.56 -9.23 10.46
C PRO A 19 -18.26 -8.94 11.79
N LYS A 20 -19.41 -8.25 11.72
CA LYS A 20 -20.23 -7.91 12.90
C LYS A 20 -20.55 -9.12 13.78
N GLU A 21 -20.96 -10.24 13.18
CA GLU A 21 -21.28 -11.48 13.93
C GLU A 21 -20.05 -12.05 14.64
N MET A 22 -18.89 -12.06 13.97
CA MET A 22 -17.64 -12.52 14.58
C MET A 22 -17.21 -11.60 15.72
N ALA A 23 -17.28 -10.28 15.52
CA ALA A 23 -16.96 -9.30 16.53
C ALA A 23 -17.87 -9.46 17.76
N LEU A 24 -19.18 -9.66 17.55
CA LEU A 24 -20.12 -9.86 18.65
C LEU A 24 -19.78 -11.09 19.50
N GLU A 25 -19.38 -12.21 18.89
CA GLU A 25 -18.98 -13.39 19.64
C GLU A 25 -17.64 -13.21 20.38
N LEU A 26 -16.68 -12.50 19.78
CA LEU A 26 -15.39 -12.22 20.41
C LEU A 26 -15.49 -11.23 21.59
N PHE A 27 -16.31 -10.19 21.43
CA PHE A 27 -16.46 -9.12 22.41
C PHE A 27 -17.69 -9.29 23.33
N LYS A 28 -18.36 -10.44 23.26
CA LYS A 28 -19.60 -10.74 24.00
C LYS A 28 -19.56 -10.36 25.49
N PRO A 29 -18.52 -10.69 26.28
CA PRO A 29 -18.47 -10.32 27.69
C PRO A 29 -18.41 -8.80 27.92
N PHE A 30 -17.70 -8.08 27.05
CA PHE A 30 -17.55 -6.62 27.12
C PHE A 30 -18.85 -5.92 26.75
N VAL A 31 -19.50 -6.35 25.67
CA VAL A 31 -20.82 -5.85 25.25
C VAL A 31 -21.86 -6.08 26.34
N MET A 32 -21.89 -7.27 26.95
CA MET A 32 -22.83 -7.57 28.03
C MET A 32 -22.62 -6.68 29.27
N ARG A 33 -21.38 -6.37 29.62
CA ARG A 33 -21.07 -5.45 30.72
C ARG A 33 -21.54 -4.03 30.37
N LYS A 34 -21.23 -3.55 29.16
CA LYS A 34 -21.61 -2.19 28.74
C LYS A 34 -23.12 -1.99 28.62
N LEU A 35 -23.87 -3.00 28.17
CA LEU A 35 -25.33 -2.97 28.14
C LEU A 35 -25.96 -2.80 29.54
N VAL A 36 -25.30 -3.32 30.58
CA VAL A 36 -25.75 -3.12 31.97
C VAL A 36 -25.38 -1.71 32.46
N GLU A 37 -24.17 -1.24 32.14
CA GLU A 37 -23.71 0.12 32.50
C GLU A 37 -24.61 1.21 31.87
N HIS A 38 -25.10 1.00 30.64
CA HIS A 38 -25.97 1.94 29.93
C HIS A 38 -27.46 1.80 30.30
N GLY A 39 -27.81 0.84 31.16
CA GLY A 39 -29.19 0.64 31.61
C GLY A 39 -30.11 -0.07 30.61
N HIS A 40 -29.59 -0.54 29.46
CA HIS A 40 -30.36 -1.36 28.51
C HIS A 40 -30.71 -2.75 29.08
N ALA A 41 -29.96 -3.23 30.07
CA ALA A 41 -30.25 -4.46 30.78
C ALA A 41 -30.04 -4.33 32.31
N PRO A 42 -30.94 -4.85 33.15
CA PRO A 42 -30.82 -4.75 34.60
C PRO A 42 -29.74 -5.66 35.20
N ASN A 43 -29.35 -6.73 34.50
CA ASN A 43 -28.32 -7.67 34.95
C ASN A 43 -27.71 -8.45 33.79
N ILE A 44 -26.58 -9.12 34.04
CA ILE A 44 -25.82 -9.90 33.06
C ILE A 44 -26.68 -11.00 32.39
N LYS A 45 -27.57 -11.66 33.13
CA LYS A 45 -28.47 -12.69 32.56
C LYS A 45 -29.47 -12.10 31.56
N SER A 46 -29.95 -10.88 31.81
CA SER A 46 -30.86 -10.17 30.92
C SER A 46 -30.10 -9.63 29.70
N ALA A 47 -28.89 -9.10 29.92
CA ALA A 47 -27.99 -8.66 28.85
C ALA A 47 -27.68 -9.80 27.87
N LYS A 48 -27.44 -11.03 28.36
CA LYS A 48 -27.25 -12.21 27.50
C LYS A 48 -28.44 -12.44 26.55
N ARG A 49 -29.68 -12.34 27.06
CA ARG A 49 -30.90 -12.48 26.23
C ARG A 49 -31.08 -11.33 25.23
N VAL A 50 -30.64 -10.11 25.58
CA VAL A 50 -30.68 -8.96 24.67
C VAL A 50 -29.70 -9.15 23.51
N VAL A 51 -28.49 -9.62 23.80
CA VAL A 51 -27.47 -9.96 22.79
C VAL A 51 -27.94 -11.09 21.88
N GLU A 52 -28.50 -12.17 22.42
CA GLU A 52 -29.01 -13.31 21.63
C GLU A 52 -30.19 -12.93 20.72
N ARG A 53 -30.94 -11.88 21.06
CA ARG A 53 -32.05 -11.37 20.25
C ARG A 53 -31.61 -10.38 19.17
N GLY A 54 -30.34 -9.95 19.16
CA GLY A 54 -29.80 -9.05 18.14
C GLY A 54 -30.51 -7.69 18.07
N ARG A 55 -30.89 -7.10 19.22
CA ARG A 55 -31.51 -5.76 19.23
C ARG A 55 -30.54 -4.70 18.67
N GLY A 56 -31.10 -3.64 18.07
CA GLY A 56 -30.31 -2.51 17.51
C GLY A 56 -29.27 -1.96 18.48
N GLU A 57 -29.65 -1.77 19.74
CA GLU A 57 -28.79 -1.27 20.84
C GLU A 57 -27.51 -2.10 21.04
N VAL A 58 -27.50 -3.38 20.67
CA VAL A 58 -26.33 -4.26 20.79
C VAL A 58 -25.24 -3.85 19.82
N TRP A 59 -25.62 -3.39 18.62
CA TRP A 59 -24.67 -2.99 17.58
C TRP A 59 -24.01 -1.66 17.91
N ASP A 60 -24.78 -0.71 18.45
CA ASP A 60 -24.26 0.59 18.90
C ASP A 60 -23.21 0.39 20.03
N VAL A 61 -23.53 -0.47 21.00
CA VAL A 61 -22.61 -0.81 22.08
C VAL A 61 -21.39 -1.59 21.57
N LEU A 62 -21.59 -2.48 20.58
CA LEU A 62 -20.47 -3.21 19.98
C LEU A 62 -19.48 -2.25 19.30
N GLU A 63 -19.96 -1.25 18.57
CA GLU A 63 -19.11 -0.26 17.91
C GLU A 63 -18.30 0.55 18.94
N GLU A 64 -18.91 0.97 20.04
CA GLU A 64 -18.21 1.66 21.14
C GLU A 64 -17.15 0.76 21.80
N VAL A 65 -17.48 -0.51 22.08
CA VAL A 65 -16.55 -1.45 22.72
C VAL A 65 -15.34 -1.73 21.84
N VAL A 66 -15.57 -1.84 20.54
CA VAL A 66 -14.53 -2.14 19.56
C VAL A 66 -13.60 -0.94 19.33
N GLN A 67 -14.11 0.28 19.44
CA GLN A 67 -13.28 1.49 19.41
C GLN A 67 -12.25 1.47 20.55
N GLY A 68 -10.96 1.49 20.18
CA GLY A 68 -9.86 1.47 21.14
C GLY A 68 -9.44 0.07 21.63
N HIS A 69 -10.03 -1.02 21.12
CA HIS A 69 -9.56 -2.39 21.37
C HIS A 69 -8.87 -2.96 20.11
N PRO A 70 -7.52 -3.08 20.11
CA PRO A 70 -6.83 -3.69 18.99
C PRO A 70 -7.09 -5.21 18.97
N VAL A 71 -7.08 -5.81 17.78
CA VAL A 71 -7.13 -7.27 17.59
C VAL A 71 -5.84 -7.76 16.94
N LEU A 72 -5.46 -9.00 17.22
CA LEU A 72 -4.32 -9.64 16.59
C LEU A 72 -4.80 -10.54 15.45
N LEU A 73 -4.27 -10.32 14.26
CA LEU A 73 -4.44 -11.23 13.12
C LEU A 73 -3.21 -12.13 13.00
N ASN A 74 -3.45 -13.41 12.74
CA ASN A 74 -2.41 -14.42 12.53
C ASN A 74 -2.76 -15.32 11.36
N ARG A 75 -1.79 -15.57 10.48
CA ARG A 75 -1.86 -16.58 9.41
C ARG A 75 -0.93 -17.75 9.72
N ALA A 76 -1.47 -18.97 9.63
CA ALA A 76 -0.67 -20.19 9.75
C ALA A 76 -0.17 -20.63 8.36
N PRO A 77 1.08 -21.10 8.23
CA PRO A 77 2.13 -21.20 9.26
C PRO A 77 2.82 -19.84 9.55
N THR A 78 3.11 -19.57 10.82
CA THR A 78 3.79 -18.34 11.25
C THR A 78 5.31 -18.51 11.17
N LEU A 79 5.94 -18.02 10.09
CA LEU A 79 7.39 -18.20 9.86
C LEU A 79 8.27 -17.18 10.59
N HIS A 80 7.73 -15.99 10.84
CA HIS A 80 8.46 -14.88 11.46
C HIS A 80 7.50 -13.95 12.20
N ARG A 81 8.04 -13.04 13.04
CA ARG A 81 7.22 -12.16 13.89
C ARG A 81 6.16 -11.34 13.16
N LEU A 82 6.40 -10.95 11.89
CA LEU A 82 5.44 -10.19 11.09
C LEU A 82 4.20 -11.00 10.66
N GLY A 83 4.18 -12.32 10.90
CA GLY A 83 3.00 -13.15 10.67
C GLY A 83 1.92 -13.00 11.75
N ILE A 84 2.18 -12.19 12.79
CA ILE A 84 1.20 -11.75 13.78
C ILE A 84 1.31 -10.23 13.90
N GLN A 85 0.23 -9.51 13.64
CA GLN A 85 0.18 -8.05 13.77
C GLN A 85 -1.13 -7.61 14.43
N ALA A 86 -1.08 -6.46 15.08
CA ALA A 86 -2.25 -5.82 15.67
C ALA A 86 -2.88 -4.82 14.70
N PHE A 87 -4.21 -4.77 14.72
CA PHE A 87 -5.03 -3.88 13.92
C PHE A 87 -6.17 -3.30 14.75
N ASP A 88 -6.57 -2.06 14.43
CA ASP A 88 -7.84 -1.51 14.87
C ASP A 88 -8.97 -2.07 14.01
N VAL A 89 -10.09 -2.38 14.64
CA VAL A 89 -11.21 -3.04 13.94
C VAL A 89 -12.16 -2.00 13.35
N VAL A 90 -12.49 -2.20 12.08
CA VAL A 90 -13.62 -1.57 11.41
C VAL A 90 -14.71 -2.64 11.25
N LEU A 91 -15.91 -2.37 11.77
CA LEU A 91 -17.02 -3.32 11.64
C LEU A 91 -17.51 -3.34 10.20
N ILE A 92 -17.61 -4.54 9.62
CA ILE A 92 -18.10 -4.73 8.24
C ILE A 92 -19.25 -5.73 8.21
N GLU A 93 -20.06 -5.62 7.16
CA GLU A 93 -21.06 -6.62 6.81
C GLU A 93 -20.42 -7.83 6.13
N GLY A 94 -21.09 -8.98 6.19
CA GLY A 94 -20.61 -10.25 5.62
C GLY A 94 -19.90 -11.14 6.63
N SER A 95 -19.17 -12.14 6.13
CA SER A 95 -18.55 -13.20 6.96
C SER A 95 -17.02 -13.29 6.84
N ALA A 96 -16.41 -12.56 5.90
CA ALA A 96 -14.98 -12.60 5.62
C ALA A 96 -14.24 -11.43 6.28
N ILE A 97 -12.99 -11.65 6.68
CA ILE A 97 -12.13 -10.62 7.28
C ILE A 97 -11.52 -9.80 6.15
N GLN A 98 -11.63 -8.47 6.20
CA GLN A 98 -10.91 -7.61 5.27
C GLN A 98 -9.55 -7.24 5.82
N ILE A 99 -8.51 -7.42 5.01
CA ILE A 99 -7.16 -6.98 5.34
C ILE A 99 -6.62 -5.99 4.32
N HIS A 100 -5.70 -5.14 4.78
CA HIS A 100 -5.05 -4.17 3.94
C HIS A 100 -4.15 -4.85 2.89
N PRO A 101 -4.17 -4.46 1.60
CA PRO A 101 -3.36 -5.10 0.56
C PRO A 101 -1.85 -5.10 0.85
N LEU A 102 -1.34 -4.05 1.50
CA LEU A 102 0.10 -3.91 1.78
C LEU A 102 0.61 -4.81 2.91
N VAL A 103 -0.26 -5.30 3.80
CA VAL A 103 0.16 -6.23 4.86
C VAL A 103 0.20 -7.67 4.37
N CYS A 104 -0.36 -7.97 3.19
CA CYS A 104 -0.38 -9.32 2.62
C CYS A 104 1.03 -9.88 2.42
N ALA A 105 2.00 -9.04 2.02
CA ALA A 105 3.39 -9.45 1.90
C ALA A 105 4.00 -9.91 3.23
N ALA A 106 3.63 -9.25 4.34
CA ALA A 106 4.06 -9.63 5.68
C ALA A 106 3.42 -10.94 6.15
N PHE A 107 2.14 -11.18 5.85
CA PHE A 107 1.49 -12.46 6.16
C PHE A 107 1.83 -13.58 5.16
N ASN A 108 2.53 -13.26 4.07
CA ASN A 108 2.70 -14.10 2.89
C ASN A 108 1.36 -14.64 2.36
N ALA A 109 0.31 -13.82 2.44
CA ALA A 109 -1.08 -14.18 2.17
C ALA A 109 -1.54 -13.71 0.78
N ASP A 110 -2.49 -14.44 0.22
CA ASP A 110 -3.25 -14.07 -0.97
C ASP A 110 -4.76 -14.28 -0.75
N PHE A 111 -5.57 -14.00 -1.77
CA PHE A 111 -7.02 -13.92 -1.66
C PHE A 111 -7.73 -15.06 -2.42
N ASP A 112 -7.14 -16.25 -2.46
CA ASP A 112 -7.65 -17.43 -3.18
C ASP A 112 -8.35 -18.45 -2.27
N GLY A 113 -8.50 -18.16 -0.97
CA GLY A 113 -9.12 -19.03 0.02
C GLY A 113 -8.41 -19.08 1.37
N ASP A 114 -7.29 -18.35 1.51
CA ASP A 114 -6.56 -18.19 2.75
C ASP A 114 -7.46 -17.76 3.93
N GLN A 115 -7.10 -18.26 5.13
CA GLN A 115 -7.82 -18.00 6.37
C GLN A 115 -6.88 -17.40 7.42
N MET A 116 -7.40 -16.45 8.20
CA MET A 116 -6.69 -15.86 9.33
C MET A 116 -7.43 -16.09 10.63
N ALA A 117 -6.67 -16.29 11.71
CA ALA A 117 -7.17 -16.33 13.07
C ALA A 117 -7.15 -14.92 13.67
N VAL A 118 -8.20 -14.61 14.44
CA VAL A 118 -8.36 -13.35 15.17
C VAL A 118 -8.30 -13.63 16.67
N HIS A 119 -7.45 -12.91 17.38
CA HIS A 119 -7.30 -12.97 18.84
C HIS A 119 -7.55 -11.59 19.46
N VAL A 120 -8.18 -11.56 20.62
CA VAL A 120 -8.48 -10.31 21.35
C VAL A 120 -7.63 -10.24 22.61
N PRO A 121 -6.73 -9.24 22.76
CA PRO A 121 -5.99 -8.97 23.98
C PRO A 121 -6.95 -8.48 25.09
N LEU A 122 -6.95 -9.16 26.24
CA LEU A 122 -7.93 -8.92 27.32
C LEU A 122 -7.42 -7.98 28.41
N SER A 123 -6.14 -8.05 28.78
CA SER A 123 -5.58 -7.21 29.84
C SER A 123 -5.15 -5.85 29.28
N GLU A 124 -5.24 -4.78 30.08
CA GLU A 124 -4.79 -3.44 29.68
C GLU A 124 -3.31 -3.43 29.25
N GLN A 125 -2.47 -4.23 29.92
CA GLN A 125 -1.06 -4.40 29.57
C GLN A 125 -0.91 -5.01 28.17
N SER A 126 -1.66 -6.07 27.86
CA SER A 126 -1.63 -6.72 26.54
C SER A 126 -2.17 -5.82 25.42
N GLN A 127 -3.19 -5.01 25.72
CA GLN A 127 -3.73 -4.05 24.76
C GLN A 127 -2.73 -2.92 24.46
N ARG A 128 -2.04 -2.44 25.50
CA ARG A 128 -0.98 -1.45 25.36
C ARG A 128 0.19 -2.00 24.54
N GLU A 129 0.65 -3.20 24.86
CA GLU A 129 1.72 -3.88 24.11
C GLU A 129 1.34 -4.08 22.64
N ALA A 130 0.10 -4.52 22.37
CA ALA A 130 -0.40 -4.67 21.01
C ALA A 130 -0.35 -3.34 20.23
N ARG A 131 -0.76 -2.23 20.85
CA ARG A 131 -0.76 -0.91 20.23
C ARG A 131 0.64 -0.33 20.04
N GLU A 132 1.51 -0.48 21.02
CA GLU A 132 2.85 0.13 21.01
C GLU A 132 3.85 -0.68 20.18
N LEU A 133 3.77 -2.02 20.19
CA LEU A 133 4.77 -2.89 19.56
C LEU A 133 4.26 -3.67 18.37
N MET A 134 3.01 -4.16 18.42
CA MET A 134 2.50 -5.10 17.40
C MET A 134 1.68 -4.43 16.30
N MET A 135 1.31 -3.16 16.45
CA MET A 135 0.50 -2.43 15.48
C MET A 135 1.16 -2.44 14.09
N ALA A 136 0.36 -2.65 13.03
CA ALA A 136 0.87 -2.75 11.67
C ALA A 136 1.69 -1.51 11.24
N ASN A 137 1.32 -0.32 11.73
CA ASN A 137 2.05 0.94 11.48
C ASN A 137 3.50 0.93 11.98
N ASN A 138 3.83 0.11 12.99
CA ASN A 138 5.18 0.06 13.56
C ASN A 138 6.06 -0.99 12.87
N ASN A 139 5.44 -1.91 12.14
CA ASN A 139 6.05 -3.11 11.59
C ASN A 139 6.26 -2.99 10.07
N LEU A 140 6.85 -1.86 9.64
CA LEU A 140 7.01 -1.53 8.23
C LEU A 140 8.30 -2.07 7.58
N LEU A 141 9.28 -2.46 8.41
CA LEU A 141 10.58 -2.97 7.99
C LEU A 141 10.71 -4.47 8.25
N SER A 142 11.40 -5.15 7.33
CA SER A 142 11.83 -6.53 7.52
C SER A 142 12.86 -6.60 8.66
N PRO A 143 12.65 -7.44 9.68
CA PRO A 143 13.62 -7.62 10.77
C PRO A 143 14.95 -8.22 10.30
N ALA A 144 14.94 -8.94 9.17
CA ALA A 144 16.11 -9.64 8.65
C ALA A 144 17.03 -8.74 7.81
N SER A 145 16.46 -7.84 7.01
CA SER A 145 17.22 -7.03 6.05
C SER A 145 17.13 -5.52 6.29
N GLY A 146 16.22 -5.05 7.14
CA GLY A 146 15.97 -3.61 7.32
C GLY A 146 15.29 -2.94 6.13
N GLU A 147 14.86 -3.71 5.13
CA GLU A 147 14.16 -3.17 3.96
C GLU A 147 12.65 -3.02 4.21
N PRO A 148 11.96 -2.07 3.54
CA PRO A 148 10.51 -1.93 3.66
C PRO A 148 9.76 -3.16 3.13
N ILE A 149 8.84 -3.69 3.94
CA ILE A 149 7.98 -4.82 3.57
C ILE A 149 6.61 -4.38 3.02
N VAL A 150 6.17 -3.18 3.41
CA VAL A 150 4.84 -2.64 3.07
C VAL A 150 4.79 -1.89 1.73
N ALA A 151 5.78 -2.06 0.86
CA ALA A 151 5.82 -1.34 -0.41
C ALA A 151 4.69 -1.80 -1.37
N PRO A 152 4.10 -0.90 -2.17
CA PRO A 152 3.12 -1.27 -3.19
C PRO A 152 3.64 -2.35 -4.13
N THR A 153 2.77 -3.27 -4.51
CA THR A 153 3.09 -4.42 -5.38
C THR A 153 2.04 -4.57 -6.49
N LYS A 154 2.37 -5.37 -7.51
CA LYS A 154 1.47 -5.76 -8.62
C LYS A 154 0.79 -4.53 -9.24
N ASP A 155 -0.53 -4.51 -9.28
CA ASP A 155 -1.36 -3.52 -9.96
C ASP A 155 -1.12 -2.10 -9.47
N MET A 156 -0.82 -1.92 -8.17
CA MET A 156 -0.47 -0.60 -7.63
C MET A 156 0.79 -0.05 -8.30
N VAL A 157 1.80 -0.90 -8.53
CA VAL A 157 3.04 -0.51 -9.23
C VAL A 157 2.76 -0.23 -10.69
N VAL A 158 1.89 -1.02 -11.35
CA VAL A 158 1.48 -0.76 -12.74
C VAL A 158 0.81 0.61 -12.87
N GLY A 159 -0.09 0.96 -11.95
CA GLY A 159 -0.75 2.26 -11.94
C GLY A 159 0.22 3.43 -11.68
N LEU A 160 1.17 3.27 -10.76
CA LEU A 160 2.22 4.25 -10.49
C LEU A 160 3.20 4.41 -11.66
N TYR A 161 3.55 3.30 -12.31
CA TYR A 161 4.37 3.28 -13.51
C TYR A 161 3.66 4.04 -14.63
N TYR A 162 2.41 3.66 -14.93
CA TYR A 162 1.58 4.33 -15.94
C TYR A 162 1.48 5.82 -15.65
N LEU A 163 1.14 6.21 -14.41
CA LEU A 163 1.04 7.61 -13.99
C LEU A 163 2.32 8.40 -14.29
N THR A 164 3.50 7.80 -14.18
CA THR A 164 4.79 8.52 -14.31
C THR A 164 5.47 8.39 -15.67
N LEU A 165 4.84 7.70 -16.61
CA LEU A 165 5.26 7.66 -18.01
C LEU A 165 5.28 9.05 -18.63
N GLU A 166 6.24 9.23 -19.53
CA GLU A 166 6.31 10.37 -20.45
C GLU A 166 6.20 9.83 -21.87
N ARG A 167 5.46 10.55 -22.73
CA ARG A 167 5.30 10.21 -24.14
C ARG A 167 5.44 11.46 -24.99
N ASP A 168 6.05 11.31 -26.15
CA ASP A 168 6.16 12.38 -27.14
C ASP A 168 4.86 12.51 -27.94
N GLY A 169 4.55 13.72 -28.39
CA GLY A 169 3.40 14.02 -29.25
C GLY A 169 2.07 14.07 -28.51
N MET A 170 2.08 14.25 -27.19
CA MET A 170 0.86 14.29 -26.38
C MET A 170 0.22 15.68 -26.37
N VAL A 171 -1.10 15.74 -26.16
CA VAL A 171 -1.84 17.01 -26.10
C VAL A 171 -1.30 17.86 -24.94
N GLY A 172 -0.91 19.10 -25.25
CA GLY A 172 -0.40 20.03 -24.26
C GLY A 172 1.10 19.94 -23.98
N GLU A 173 1.85 19.19 -24.78
CA GLU A 173 3.32 19.13 -24.72
C GLU A 173 3.97 20.52 -24.87
N GLY A 174 5.00 20.77 -24.06
CA GLY A 174 5.81 22.00 -24.07
C GLY A 174 5.17 23.21 -23.37
N ARG A 175 3.91 23.10 -22.92
CA ARG A 175 3.20 24.16 -22.18
C ARG A 175 3.89 24.48 -20.87
N ALA A 176 3.83 25.75 -20.49
CA ALA A 176 4.36 26.26 -19.23
C ALA A 176 3.20 26.65 -18.30
N PHE A 177 3.33 26.30 -17.02
CA PHE A 177 2.33 26.59 -15.99
C PHE A 177 2.97 27.31 -14.80
N GLY A 178 2.22 28.20 -14.19
CA GLY A 178 2.64 29.02 -13.05
C GLY A 178 2.53 28.33 -11.70
N SER A 179 1.72 27.28 -11.57
CA SER A 179 1.56 26.48 -10.35
C SER A 179 1.10 25.04 -10.63
N PHE A 180 1.16 24.20 -9.59
CA PHE A 180 0.68 22.81 -9.64
C PHE A 180 -0.84 22.74 -9.81
N GLU A 181 -1.56 23.67 -9.18
CA GLU A 181 -3.02 23.78 -9.29
C GLU A 181 -3.47 24.12 -10.71
N GLU A 182 -2.74 24.99 -11.41
CA GLU A 182 -3.05 25.34 -12.80
C GLU A 182 -2.94 24.14 -13.73
N VAL A 183 -1.95 23.27 -13.50
CA VAL A 183 -1.79 22.02 -14.25
C VAL A 183 -2.97 21.08 -14.01
N MET A 184 -3.44 20.98 -12.75
CA MET A 184 -4.60 20.16 -12.41
C MET A 184 -5.87 20.68 -13.08
N ILE A 185 -6.10 22.00 -13.05
CA ILE A 185 -7.22 22.62 -13.75
C ILE A 185 -7.13 22.37 -15.27
N ALA A 186 -5.96 22.56 -15.87
CA ALA A 186 -5.76 22.32 -17.30
C ALA A 186 -6.02 20.87 -17.68
N ARG A 187 -5.64 19.91 -16.83
CA ARG A 187 -5.91 18.49 -17.01
C ARG A 187 -7.41 18.21 -16.92
N ASP A 188 -8.08 18.74 -15.90
CA ASP A 188 -9.51 18.52 -15.69
C ASP A 188 -10.37 19.12 -16.81
N LEU A 189 -9.89 20.19 -17.45
CA LEU A 189 -10.45 20.77 -18.67
C LEU A 189 -10.09 20.02 -19.96
N GLY A 190 -9.28 18.95 -19.88
CA GLY A 190 -8.85 18.16 -21.04
C GLY A 190 -7.84 18.87 -21.95
N MET A 191 -7.18 19.92 -21.46
CA MET A 191 -6.21 20.71 -22.23
C MET A 191 -4.79 20.13 -22.24
N VAL A 192 -4.48 19.24 -21.29
CA VAL A 192 -3.20 18.53 -21.19
C VAL A 192 -3.43 17.05 -20.89
N ASP A 193 -2.65 16.19 -21.52
CA ASP A 193 -2.66 14.76 -21.25
C ASP A 193 -1.83 14.39 -20.01
N LEU A 194 -2.12 13.25 -19.39
CA LEU A 194 -1.40 12.72 -18.23
C LEU A 194 0.10 12.53 -18.49
N HIS A 195 0.46 12.09 -19.70
CA HIS A 195 1.83 11.79 -20.08
C HIS A 195 2.53 12.94 -20.83
N ALA A 196 1.86 14.09 -20.96
CA ALA A 196 2.42 15.25 -21.65
C ALA A 196 3.60 15.85 -20.86
N LYS A 197 4.67 16.18 -21.60
CA LYS A 197 5.83 16.90 -21.05
C LYS A 197 5.46 18.37 -20.88
N VAL A 198 5.48 18.85 -19.65
CA VAL A 198 5.11 20.21 -19.26
C VAL A 198 6.25 20.89 -18.50
N ARG A 199 6.23 22.21 -18.46
CA ARG A 199 7.15 23.02 -17.64
C ARG A 199 6.35 23.70 -16.55
N VAL A 200 6.75 23.55 -15.30
CA VAL A 200 6.01 24.15 -14.18
C VAL A 200 6.94 24.96 -13.33
N ARG A 201 6.49 26.15 -12.92
CA ARG A 201 7.22 26.99 -11.98
C ARG A 201 7.19 26.35 -10.59
N VAL A 202 8.37 26.19 -10.01
CA VAL A 202 8.59 25.59 -8.69
C VAL A 202 8.65 26.72 -7.67
N THR A 203 7.79 26.69 -6.65
CA THR A 203 7.82 27.66 -5.53
C THR A 203 8.37 27.01 -4.27
N ASP A 204 8.64 27.81 -3.24
CA ASP A 204 9.20 27.28 -2.01
C ASP A 204 8.24 26.55 -1.08
N GLU A 205 6.98 26.91 -1.20
CA GLU A 205 5.89 26.25 -0.52
C GLU A 205 5.65 24.83 -1.03
N ASP A 206 5.92 24.61 -2.31
CA ASP A 206 5.72 23.33 -2.99
C ASP A 206 6.82 22.32 -2.64
N PHE A 207 8.01 22.82 -2.30
CA PHE A 207 9.25 22.16 -2.69
C PHE A 207 10.44 22.65 -1.85
N PRO A 208 10.84 21.95 -0.77
CA PRO A 208 11.81 22.47 0.21
C PRO A 208 13.26 22.62 -0.28
N GLU A 209 13.62 22.02 -1.42
CA GLU A 209 14.97 22.12 -2.01
C GLU A 209 14.87 22.41 -3.52
N PRO A 210 15.86 23.06 -4.15
CA PRO A 210 15.81 23.28 -5.59
C PRO A 210 15.77 21.95 -6.38
N PRO A 211 14.81 21.73 -7.30
CA PRO A 211 14.68 20.46 -8.00
C PRO A 211 15.87 20.15 -8.89
N VAL A 212 16.20 18.87 -9.03
CA VAL A 212 17.20 18.40 -9.99
C VAL A 212 16.53 17.55 -11.07
N ALA A 213 16.72 17.89 -12.34
CA ALA A 213 16.37 17.04 -13.47
C ALA A 213 17.56 16.92 -14.42
N ALA A 214 17.86 15.69 -14.85
CA ALA A 214 18.97 15.40 -15.77
C ALA A 214 20.34 15.99 -15.34
N GLY A 215 20.59 16.06 -14.03
CA GLY A 215 21.84 16.61 -13.47
C GLY A 215 21.89 18.14 -13.43
N VAL A 216 20.81 18.83 -13.78
CA VAL A 216 20.68 20.30 -13.69
C VAL A 216 19.81 20.64 -12.49
N THR A 217 20.33 21.49 -11.60
CA THR A 217 19.58 22.07 -10.48
C THR A 217 18.83 23.30 -10.96
N TYR A 218 17.51 23.29 -10.78
CA TYR A 218 16.62 24.39 -11.12
C TYR A 218 16.39 25.26 -9.90
N GLY A 219 16.56 26.58 -10.03
CA GLY A 219 16.28 27.53 -8.97
C GLY A 219 14.78 27.64 -8.65
N TRP A 220 14.46 28.18 -7.48
CA TRP A 220 13.08 28.56 -7.15
C TRP A 220 12.61 29.63 -8.14
N SER A 221 11.36 29.55 -8.57
CA SER A 221 10.76 30.34 -9.66
C SER A 221 11.26 30.03 -11.08
N GLU A 222 12.10 29.02 -11.28
CA GLU A 222 12.43 28.52 -12.62
C GLU A 222 11.38 27.52 -13.13
N LEU A 223 11.30 27.40 -14.46
CA LEU A 223 10.44 26.46 -15.14
C LEU A 223 11.09 25.07 -15.17
N PHE A 224 10.59 24.18 -14.33
CA PHE A 224 11.07 22.80 -14.20
C PHE A 224 10.37 21.86 -15.19
N PRO A 225 11.11 21.07 -15.99
CA PRO A 225 10.52 20.10 -16.91
C PRO A 225 10.05 18.84 -16.16
N THR A 226 8.77 18.50 -16.32
CA THR A 226 8.12 17.33 -15.68
C THR A 226 6.95 16.83 -16.52
N THR A 227 6.18 15.87 -16.02
CA THR A 227 4.90 15.45 -16.61
C THR A 227 3.73 15.72 -15.67
N VAL A 228 2.52 15.84 -16.23
CA VAL A 228 1.27 16.01 -15.46
C VAL A 228 1.12 14.89 -14.43
N GLY A 229 1.38 13.64 -14.83
CA GLY A 229 1.28 12.50 -13.93
C GLY A 229 2.32 12.51 -12.79
N ARG A 230 3.54 12.98 -13.03
CA ARG A 230 4.54 13.15 -11.96
C ARG A 230 4.15 14.26 -10.98
N ILE A 231 3.47 15.32 -11.43
CA ILE A 231 2.94 16.37 -10.55
C ILE A 231 1.90 15.78 -9.59
N ILE A 232 0.98 14.95 -10.09
CA ILE A 232 -0.03 14.26 -9.29
C ILE A 232 0.62 13.31 -8.26
N LEU A 233 1.69 12.61 -8.63
CA LEU A 233 2.45 11.82 -7.67
C LEU A 233 3.02 12.71 -6.55
N ASN A 234 3.66 13.82 -6.92
CA ASN A 234 4.31 14.71 -5.96
C ASN A 234 3.32 15.41 -5.02
N SER A 235 2.07 15.63 -5.43
CA SER A 235 1.05 16.18 -4.50
C SER A 235 0.70 15.21 -3.37
N VAL A 236 0.89 13.91 -3.60
CA VAL A 236 0.60 12.84 -2.62
C VAL A 236 1.76 12.61 -1.66
N LEU A 237 3.00 12.85 -2.11
CA LEU A 237 4.20 12.66 -1.31
C LEU A 237 4.31 13.70 -0.18
N PRO A 238 4.87 13.32 0.98
CA PRO A 238 5.26 14.26 2.02
C PRO A 238 6.16 15.35 1.46
N LYS A 239 6.04 16.59 1.96
CA LYS A 239 6.79 17.76 1.41
C LYS A 239 8.28 17.49 1.25
N ARG A 240 8.89 16.77 2.20
CA ARG A 240 10.32 16.41 2.20
C ARG A 240 10.75 15.44 1.08
N LEU A 241 9.81 14.65 0.53
CA LEU A 241 10.04 13.65 -0.51
C LEU A 241 9.48 14.08 -1.87
N ARG A 242 8.97 15.30 -1.98
CA ARG A 242 8.60 15.85 -3.28
C ARG A 242 9.85 15.93 -4.17
N PHE A 243 9.67 16.19 -5.47
CA PHE A 243 10.69 16.12 -6.54
C PHE A 243 10.95 14.76 -7.16
N TYR A 244 10.03 13.81 -7.02
CA TYR A 244 10.19 12.56 -7.75
C TYR A 244 9.89 12.78 -9.24
N ASN A 245 10.95 12.95 -10.04
CA ASN A 245 10.87 13.20 -11.48
C ASN A 245 11.48 12.06 -12.32
N ALA A 246 11.05 10.83 -12.05
CA ALA A 246 11.44 9.66 -12.81
C ALA A 246 10.25 8.71 -12.96
N ILE A 247 10.33 7.79 -13.92
CA ILE A 247 9.37 6.69 -14.05
C ILE A 247 9.50 5.78 -12.81
N LEU A 248 8.39 5.51 -12.12
CA LEU A 248 8.33 4.64 -10.95
C LEU A 248 8.20 3.18 -11.37
N ASP A 249 9.31 2.44 -11.33
CA ASP A 249 9.30 0.99 -11.33
C ASP A 249 9.18 0.42 -9.90
N LYS A 250 9.07 -0.91 -9.77
CA LYS A 250 8.97 -1.59 -8.48
C LYS A 250 10.14 -1.27 -7.54
N THR A 251 11.36 -1.18 -8.06
CA THR A 251 12.57 -0.92 -7.27
C THR A 251 12.57 0.50 -6.73
N LYS A 252 12.20 1.46 -7.57
CA LYS A 252 12.05 2.87 -7.24
C LYS A 252 10.93 3.15 -6.26
N VAL A 253 9.80 2.44 -6.37
CA VAL A 253 8.72 2.50 -5.38
C VAL A 253 9.23 2.03 -4.02
N LYS A 254 9.96 0.91 -3.97
CA LYS A 254 10.57 0.41 -2.72
C LYS A 254 11.61 1.40 -2.16
N GLY A 255 12.42 2.00 -3.03
CA GLY A 255 13.37 3.06 -2.69
C GLY A 255 12.68 4.28 -2.09
N LEU A 256 11.61 4.78 -2.71
CA LEU A 256 10.84 5.92 -2.23
C LEU A 256 10.24 5.68 -0.83
N VAL A 257 9.74 4.46 -0.59
CA VAL A 257 9.25 4.06 0.73
C VAL A 257 10.42 3.98 1.74
N ALA A 258 11.58 3.46 1.33
CA ALA A 258 12.77 3.43 2.17
C ALA A 258 13.27 4.84 2.50
N ASP A 259 13.28 5.77 1.55
CA ASP A 259 13.65 7.18 1.75
C ASP A 259 12.68 7.85 2.70
N CYS A 260 11.39 7.51 2.63
CA CYS A 260 10.42 7.97 3.62
C CYS A 260 10.80 7.53 5.04
N MET A 261 11.18 6.25 5.21
CA MET A 261 11.53 5.71 6.51
C MET A 261 12.91 6.14 7.02
N LEU A 262 13.89 6.31 6.13
CA LEU A 262 15.32 6.37 6.46
C LEU A 262 16.00 7.68 6.11
N ALA A 263 15.46 8.50 5.19
CA ALA A 263 16.11 9.74 4.78
C ALA A 263 16.45 10.62 5.99
N PRO A 264 17.71 11.08 6.14
CA PRO A 264 18.06 12.06 7.15
C PRO A 264 17.23 13.34 6.93
N ILE A 265 16.94 14.08 8.00
CA ILE A 265 16.47 15.46 7.89
C ILE A 265 17.64 16.26 7.31
N HIS A 266 17.75 16.30 6.00
CA HIS A 266 18.47 17.39 5.37
C HIS A 266 17.52 18.61 5.44
N ALA A 267 17.94 19.60 6.21
CA ALA A 267 17.49 20.99 6.10
C ALA A 267 16.05 21.38 6.51
N VAL A 268 15.53 20.90 7.65
CA VAL A 268 14.57 21.73 8.42
C VAL A 268 15.39 22.61 9.35
N PHE A 269 15.74 23.80 8.87
CA PHE A 269 16.36 24.94 9.57
C PHE A 269 17.63 24.66 10.42
N PRO A 270 18.75 25.38 10.20
CA PRO A 270 19.86 25.40 11.14
C PRO A 270 19.42 26.12 12.42
N GLY A 271 18.77 25.39 13.32
CA GLY A 271 18.19 25.91 14.56
C GLY A 271 17.45 24.85 15.39
N ASP A 272 16.87 23.82 14.76
CA ASP A 272 16.04 22.80 15.44
C ASP A 272 16.75 21.44 15.64
N ALA A 273 18.07 21.45 15.83
CA ALA A 273 18.88 20.25 16.06
C ALA A 273 18.54 19.46 17.35
N GLN A 274 17.50 19.86 18.11
CA GLN A 274 17.07 19.25 19.36
C GLN A 274 15.81 18.37 19.25
N ARG A 275 15.17 18.28 18.09
CA ARG A 275 14.06 17.33 17.89
C ARG A 275 14.42 16.37 16.76
N LEU A 276 15.04 15.24 17.10
CA LEU A 276 14.79 14.04 16.30
C LEU A 276 13.26 13.87 16.29
N PRO A 277 12.57 13.98 15.14
CA PRO A 277 11.18 13.60 15.08
C PRO A 277 11.15 12.14 15.46
N ASP A 278 10.39 11.85 16.52
CA ASP A 278 10.10 10.53 17.05
C ASP A 278 10.02 9.51 15.90
N LEU A 279 10.79 8.42 15.99
CA LEU A 279 10.78 7.36 14.98
C LEU A 279 9.34 6.87 14.72
N GLY A 280 8.47 6.93 15.74
CA GLY A 280 7.04 6.67 15.61
C GLY A 280 6.28 7.71 14.77
N ALA A 281 6.67 8.98 14.78
CA ALA A 281 6.12 9.99 13.85
C ALA A 281 6.51 9.70 12.40
N ARG A 282 7.74 9.21 12.17
CA ARG A 282 8.21 8.83 10.83
C ARG A 282 7.49 7.62 10.27
N PHE A 283 7.27 6.60 11.09
CA PHE A 283 6.49 5.43 10.68
C PHE A 283 5.03 5.78 10.41
N ARG A 284 4.42 6.69 11.18
CA ARG A 284 3.08 7.21 10.89
C ARG A 284 3.01 7.96 9.56
N GLU A 285 3.91 8.91 9.32
CA GLU A 285 3.96 9.64 8.05
C GLU A 285 4.20 8.69 6.87
N THR A 286 5.05 7.68 7.07
CA THR A 286 5.28 6.67 6.04
C THR A 286 4.03 5.84 5.78
N ALA A 287 3.35 5.34 6.82
CA ALA A 287 2.12 4.58 6.69
C ALA A 287 1.05 5.37 5.90
N GLU A 288 0.89 6.67 6.22
CA GLU A 288 0.01 7.56 5.46
C GLU A 288 0.44 7.72 4.01
N MET A 289 1.74 7.91 3.74
CA MET A 289 2.26 8.00 2.39
C MET A 289 1.94 6.74 1.59
N VAL A 290 2.19 5.56 2.17
CA VAL A 290 1.97 4.31 1.43
C VAL A 290 0.48 4.03 1.21
N ASP A 291 -0.39 4.41 2.14
CA ASP A 291 -1.85 4.37 1.93
C ASP A 291 -2.26 5.24 0.74
N ARG A 292 -1.74 6.48 0.65
CA ARG A 292 -2.06 7.35 -0.49
C ARG A 292 -1.44 6.84 -1.81
N LEU A 293 -0.24 6.26 -1.77
CA LEU A 293 0.39 5.62 -2.94
C LEU A 293 -0.42 4.42 -3.44
N LYS A 294 -0.97 3.62 -2.53
CA LYS A 294 -1.91 2.55 -2.85
C LYS A 294 -3.17 3.11 -3.53
N ASP A 295 -3.78 4.15 -2.97
CA ASP A 295 -5.02 4.75 -3.49
C ASP A 295 -4.82 5.27 -4.93
N ILE A 296 -3.75 6.03 -5.19
CA ILE A 296 -3.46 6.49 -6.55
C ILE A 296 -3.04 5.35 -7.48
N GLY A 297 -2.30 4.35 -6.96
CA GLY A 297 -1.89 3.18 -7.72
C GLY A 297 -3.10 2.43 -8.27
N PHE A 298 -4.07 2.10 -7.43
CA PHE A 298 -5.31 1.44 -7.88
C PHE A 298 -6.13 2.32 -8.82
N ARG A 299 -6.24 3.63 -8.53
CA ARG A 299 -6.98 4.55 -9.40
C ARG A 299 -6.39 4.62 -10.80
N TYR A 300 -5.08 4.83 -10.92
CA TYR A 300 -4.43 4.96 -12.22
C TYR A 300 -4.22 3.62 -12.93
N ALA A 301 -4.15 2.51 -12.20
CA ALA A 301 -4.25 1.18 -12.80
C ALA A 301 -5.60 1.01 -13.51
N THR A 302 -6.70 1.39 -12.85
CA THR A 302 -8.04 1.33 -13.44
C THR A 302 -8.18 2.28 -14.65
N VAL A 303 -7.72 3.53 -14.50
CA VAL A 303 -7.78 4.53 -15.59
C VAL A 303 -6.95 4.11 -16.80
N SER A 304 -5.82 3.42 -16.58
CA SER A 304 -4.97 2.97 -17.69
C SER A 304 -5.66 1.99 -18.64
N GLY A 305 -6.69 1.25 -18.14
CA GLY A 305 -7.39 0.23 -18.92
C GLY A 305 -6.47 -0.86 -19.47
N ILE A 306 -5.30 -1.06 -18.87
CA ILE A 306 -4.32 -2.05 -19.33
C ILE A 306 -4.97 -3.44 -19.31
N THR A 307 -4.94 -4.08 -20.46
CA THR A 307 -5.38 -5.45 -20.68
C THR A 307 -4.29 -6.21 -21.42
N MET A 308 -4.41 -7.52 -21.48
CA MET A 308 -3.48 -8.38 -22.21
C MET A 308 -4.27 -9.26 -23.16
N ALA A 309 -3.98 -9.13 -24.45
CA ALA A 309 -4.52 -9.92 -25.53
C ALA A 309 -3.47 -10.90 -26.08
N ILE A 310 -3.92 -11.95 -26.76
CA ILE A 310 -3.02 -12.90 -27.44
C ILE A 310 -2.14 -12.18 -28.48
N SER A 311 -2.66 -11.11 -29.10
CA SER A 311 -1.92 -10.29 -30.07
C SER A 311 -0.72 -9.56 -29.47
N ASP A 312 -0.71 -9.32 -28.16
CA ASP A 312 0.41 -8.62 -27.50
C ASP A 312 1.65 -9.54 -27.38
N ILE A 313 1.45 -10.86 -27.52
CA ILE A 313 2.49 -11.88 -27.46
C ILE A 313 3.14 -12.02 -28.85
N HIS A 314 4.24 -11.31 -29.06
CA HIS A 314 4.99 -11.35 -30.30
C HIS A 314 5.91 -12.57 -30.34
N ILE A 315 5.65 -13.50 -31.26
CA ILE A 315 6.52 -14.66 -31.50
C ILE A 315 7.64 -14.23 -32.45
N PRO A 316 8.93 -14.32 -32.05
CA PRO A 316 10.05 -13.97 -32.94
C PRO A 316 10.07 -14.84 -34.19
N LEU A 317 10.36 -14.23 -35.34
CA LEU A 317 10.40 -14.92 -36.64
C LEU A 317 11.51 -15.98 -36.68
N GLU A 318 12.61 -15.72 -35.97
CA GLU A 318 13.80 -16.56 -35.89
C GLU A 318 13.56 -17.85 -35.10
N LYS A 319 12.48 -17.93 -34.30
CA LYS A 319 12.18 -19.07 -33.42
C LYS A 319 12.24 -20.39 -34.18
N ARG A 320 11.65 -20.47 -35.38
CA ARG A 320 11.63 -21.71 -36.19
C ARG A 320 13.03 -22.16 -36.61
N ARG A 321 13.89 -21.20 -36.99
CA ARG A 321 15.27 -21.48 -37.41
C ARG A 321 16.08 -22.00 -36.22
N ILE A 322 16.01 -21.31 -35.08
CA ILE A 322 16.75 -21.68 -33.86
C ILE A 322 16.37 -23.08 -33.39
N VAL A 323 15.06 -23.40 -33.37
CA VAL A 323 14.59 -24.75 -32.98
C VAL A 323 15.10 -25.81 -33.95
N SER A 324 15.01 -25.55 -35.27
CA SER A 324 15.50 -26.50 -36.27
C SER A 324 17.00 -26.75 -36.17
N GLU A 325 17.81 -25.72 -35.91
CA GLU A 325 19.25 -25.85 -35.73
C GLU A 325 19.60 -26.66 -34.48
N ALA A 326 18.89 -26.41 -33.37
CA ALA A 326 19.05 -27.18 -32.14
C ALA A 326 18.66 -28.66 -32.34
N ASP A 327 17.53 -28.92 -33.01
CA ASP A 327 17.10 -30.30 -33.32
C ASP A 327 18.14 -31.02 -34.18
N GLU A 328 18.75 -30.35 -35.16
CA GLU A 328 19.84 -30.93 -35.95
C GLU A 328 21.07 -31.27 -35.09
N GLU A 329 21.43 -30.39 -34.17
CA GLU A 329 22.57 -30.59 -33.27
C GLU A 329 22.32 -31.76 -32.31
N THR A 330 21.12 -31.84 -31.70
CA THR A 330 20.70 -32.98 -30.88
C THR A 330 20.73 -34.28 -31.69
N ASN A 331 20.19 -34.27 -32.91
CA ASN A 331 20.24 -35.44 -33.80
C ASN A 331 21.67 -35.86 -34.18
N ARG A 332 22.62 -34.91 -34.25
CA ARG A 332 24.05 -35.25 -34.46
C ARG A 332 24.65 -35.87 -33.20
N ALA A 333 24.36 -35.32 -32.02
CA ALA A 333 24.79 -35.86 -30.74
C ALA A 333 24.24 -37.28 -30.52
N ASP A 334 22.94 -37.51 -30.70
CA ASP A 334 22.31 -38.83 -30.55
C ASP A 334 22.91 -39.87 -31.49
N ARG A 335 23.23 -39.47 -32.74
CA ARG A 335 23.92 -40.35 -33.69
C ARG A 335 25.33 -40.69 -33.22
N ASN A 336 26.05 -39.75 -32.63
CA ASN A 336 27.38 -40.00 -32.09
C ASN A 336 27.33 -40.88 -30.83
N PHE A 337 26.34 -40.67 -29.96
CA PHE A 337 26.11 -41.48 -28.76
C PHE A 337 25.76 -42.93 -29.12
N ASN A 338 24.80 -43.13 -30.05
CA ASN A 338 24.43 -44.46 -30.54
C ASN A 338 25.58 -45.19 -31.25
N ARG A 339 26.57 -44.46 -31.77
CA ARG A 339 27.79 -45.00 -32.36
C ARG A 339 28.91 -45.22 -31.34
N GLY A 340 28.70 -44.89 -30.06
CA GLY A 340 29.70 -45.00 -28.99
C GLY A 340 30.85 -44.01 -29.10
N LEU A 341 30.70 -42.94 -29.89
CA LEU A 341 31.73 -41.89 -30.06
C LEU A 341 31.73 -40.88 -28.90
N ILE A 342 30.61 -40.80 -28.18
CA ILE A 342 30.41 -39.98 -26.99
C ILE A 342 29.60 -40.81 -25.97
N THR A 343 29.80 -40.53 -24.68
CA THR A 343 29.17 -41.23 -23.54
C THR A 343 28.10 -40.39 -22.86
#